data_AF-A0A9N7V0J9-F1
#
_entry.id   AF-A0A9N7V0J9-F1
#
_cell.length_a   1.000
_cell.length_b   1.000
_cell.length_c   1.000
_cell.angle_alpha   90.00
_cell.angle_beta   90.00
_cell.angle_gamma   90.00
#
_symmetry.space_group_name_H-M   'P 1'
#
loop_
_entity.id
_entity.type
_entity.pdbx_description
1 polymer ?
#
loop_
_entity_poly.entity_id
_entity_poly.type
_entity_poly.pdbx_seq_one_letter_code
_entity_poly.pdbx_strand_id
1 'polypeptide(L)' 'MKKIDVNGEPHLCLFALDDIKEGEEIAYNYGGEDCPWRTQTTSITVNTMEEDDSDPVHSESLMDCAFGPKTTPEE' A
#
# COMPACT_ATOMS: atom_id res chain seq x y z
N MET A 1 -17.02 -2.09 -7.79
CA MET A 1 -16.10 -1.66 -8.85
C MET A 1 -16.84 -1.86 -10.15
N LYS A 2 -16.92 -0.81 -10.95
CA LYS A 2 -17.64 -0.85 -12.22
C LYS A 2 -16.68 -0.44 -13.31
N LYS A 3 -16.55 -1.27 -14.34
CA LYS A 3 -15.87 -0.90 -15.57
C LYS A 3 -16.82 -0.04 -16.39
N ILE A 4 -16.39 1.15 -16.76
CA ILE A 4 -17.14 2.06 -17.61
C ILE A 4 -16.26 2.49 -18.78
N ASP A 5 -16.87 2.72 -19.93
CA ASP A 5 -16.18 3.34 -21.07
C ASP A 5 -16.41 4.85 -21.00
N VAL A 6 -15.33 5.62 -21.04
CA VAL A 6 -15.37 7.07 -21.11
C VAL A 6 -14.56 7.48 -22.33
N ASN A 7 -15.24 7.99 -23.36
CA ASN A 7 -14.63 8.43 -24.61
C ASN A 7 -13.80 7.35 -25.33
N GLY A 8 -14.21 6.07 -25.24
CA GLY A 8 -13.49 4.94 -25.82
C GLY A 8 -12.34 4.42 -24.96
N GLU A 9 -12.14 4.97 -23.76
CA GLU A 9 -11.13 4.51 -22.81
C GLU A 9 -11.80 3.77 -21.64
N PRO A 10 -11.37 2.53 -21.33
CA PRO A 10 -11.92 1.76 -20.22
C PRO A 10 -11.40 2.28 -18.88
N HIS A 11 -12.32 2.67 -18.01
CA HIS A 11 -12.05 3.14 -16.66
C HIS A 11 -12.63 2.17 -15.62
N LEU A 12 -11.92 2.03 -14.51
CA LEU A 12 -12.43 1.32 -13.33
C LEU A 12 -12.81 2.33 -12.26
N CYS A 13 -14.09 2.40 -11.93
CA CYS A 13 -14.61 3.36 -10.96
C CYS A 13 -15.18 2.67 -9.72
N LEU A 14 -15.00 3.33 -8.57
CA LEU A 14 -15.70 3.06 -7.33
C LEU A 14 -16.78 4.14 -7.15
N PHE A 15 -17.96 3.71 -6.73
CA PHE A 15 -19.08 4.59 -6.44
C PHE A 15 -19.48 4.33 -4.99
N ALA A 16 -19.67 5.40 -4.22
CA ALA A 16 -20.13 5.30 -2.85
C ALA A 16 -21.56 4.75 -2.83
N LEU A 17 -21.80 3.78 -1.96
CA LEU A 17 -23.14 3.24 -1.70
C LEU A 17 -23.83 4.02 -0.58
N ASP A 18 -23.04 4.52 0.37
CA ASP A 18 -23.43 5.27 1.55
C ASP A 18 -22.53 6.51 1.68
N ASP A 19 -22.94 7.47 2.52
CA ASP A 19 -22.14 8.65 2.80
C ASP A 19 -20.84 8.28 3.52
N ILE A 20 -19.70 8.78 3.03
CA ILE A 20 -18.37 8.55 3.61
C ILE A 20 -17.97 9.79 4.39
N LYS A 21 -17.65 9.62 5.68
CA LYS A 21 -17.21 10.72 6.55
C LYS A 21 -15.72 11.00 6.41
N GLU A 22 -15.30 12.18 6.84
CA GLU A 22 -13.88 12.52 6.89
C GLU A 22 -13.13 11.59 7.84
N GLY A 23 -11.99 11.06 7.38
CA GLY A 23 -11.17 10.08 8.11
C GLY A 23 -11.69 8.64 8.06
N GLU A 24 -12.82 8.39 7.40
CA GLU A 24 -13.36 7.04 7.21
C GLU A 24 -12.62 6.30 6.09
N GLU A 25 -12.23 5.04 6.36
CA GLU A 25 -11.59 4.19 5.37
C GLU A 25 -12.62 3.66 4.36
N ILE A 26 -12.32 3.82 3.08
CA ILE A 26 -13.14 3.22 2.02
C ILE A 26 -12.82 1.74 1.82
N ALA A 27 -13.73 0.88 2.25
CA ALA A 27 -13.64 -0.55 2.01
C ALA A 27 -14.39 -0.95 0.74
N TYR A 28 -13.82 -1.87 -0.04
CA TYR A 28 -14.47 -2.42 -1.22
C TYR A 28 -14.36 -3.96 -1.24
N ASN A 29 -15.47 -4.64 -1.50
CA ASN A 29 -15.48 -6.09 -1.68
C ASN A 29 -14.98 -6.45 -3.09
N TYR A 30 -13.74 -6.96 -3.17
CA TYR A 30 -13.11 -7.38 -4.41
C TYR A 30 -13.76 -8.61 -5.06
N GLY A 31 -14.65 -9.32 -4.37
CA GLY A 31 -15.25 -10.57 -4.82
C GLY A 31 -14.51 -11.81 -4.32
N GLY A 32 -14.88 -12.97 -4.84
CA GLY A 32 -14.35 -14.28 -4.44
C GLY A 32 -13.36 -14.91 -5.42
N GLU A 33 -12.94 -14.19 -6.47
CA GLU A 33 -11.93 -14.69 -7.38
C GLU A 33 -10.54 -14.49 -6.74
N ASP A 34 -9.76 -15.58 -6.67
CA ASP A 34 -8.38 -15.54 -6.18
C ASP A 34 -7.57 -14.56 -7.04
N CYS A 35 -7.38 -13.37 -6.49
CA CYS A 35 -6.59 -12.32 -7.11
C CYS A 35 -5.13 -12.78 -7.13
N PRO A 36 -4.52 -13.06 -8.29
CA PRO A 36 -3.18 -13.64 -8.36
C PRO A 36 -2.13 -12.79 -7.63
N TRP A 37 -2.33 -11.47 -7.59
CA TRP A 37 -1.47 -10.52 -6.87
C TRP A 37 -1.54 -10.64 -5.34
N ARG A 38 -2.61 -11.23 -4.77
CA ARG A 38 -2.72 -11.51 -3.33
C ARG A 38 -2.08 -12.84 -2.94
N THR A 39 -2.02 -13.78 -3.88
CA THR A 39 -1.45 -15.13 -3.66
C THR A 39 0.02 -15.24 -4.08
N GLN A 40 0.62 -14.17 -4.62
CA GLN A 40 2.08 -14.09 -4.72
C GLN A 40 2.63 -13.99 -3.31
N THR A 41 2.86 -15.15 -2.68
CA THR A 41 3.76 -15.25 -1.54
C THR A 41 5.11 -14.82 -2.09
N THR A 42 5.51 -13.58 -1.84
CA THR A 42 6.90 -13.18 -2.01
C THR A 42 7.67 -14.21 -1.19
N SER A 43 8.37 -15.12 -1.85
CA SER A 43 9.36 -15.96 -1.19
C SER A 43 10.51 -15.03 -0.83
N ILE A 44 10.27 -14.15 0.15
CA ILE A 44 11.31 -13.64 1.01
C ILE A 44 11.79 -14.89 1.73
N THR A 45 12.80 -15.52 1.14
CA THR A 45 13.68 -16.42 1.87
C THR A 45 14.17 -15.60 3.05
N VAL A 46 13.50 -15.75 4.18
CA VAL A 46 14.09 -15.44 5.47
C VAL A 46 15.27 -16.38 5.51
N ASN A 47 16.45 -15.85 5.20
CA ASN A 47 17.68 -16.49 5.59
C ASN A 47 17.61 -16.50 7.11
N THR A 48 17.05 -17.59 7.66
CA THR A 48 17.28 -18.01 9.03
C THR A 48 18.78 -18.25 9.10
N MET A 49 19.52 -17.18 9.39
CA MET A 49 20.85 -17.31 9.95
C MET A 49 20.61 -17.88 11.33
N GLU A 50 21.03 -19.13 11.48
CA GLU A 50 20.93 -19.88 12.73
C GLU A 50 21.51 -19.05 13.88
N GLU A 51 20.88 -19.17 15.03
CA GLU A 51 21.26 -18.50 16.27
C GLU A 51 22.67 -18.95 16.66
N ASP A 52 23.66 -18.08 16.41
CA ASP A 52 24.89 -18.03 17.17
C ASP A 52 24.78 -16.80 18.09
N ASP A 53 24.82 -17.09 19.38
CA ASP A 53 24.67 -16.23 20.55
C ASP A 53 25.52 -14.93 20.44
N SER A 54 24.94 -13.84 19.93
CA SER A 54 25.46 -12.48 20.08
C SER A 54 24.37 -11.43 19.80
N ASP A 55 24.33 -10.42 20.65
CA ASP A 55 23.27 -9.43 20.88
C ASP A 55 22.64 -8.80 19.62
N PRO A 56 21.30 -8.55 19.59
CA PRO A 56 20.67 -7.93 18.45
C PRO A 56 20.98 -6.42 18.44
N VAL A 57 22.00 -6.02 17.69
CA VAL A 57 22.14 -4.63 17.27
C VAL A 57 20.98 -4.31 16.33
N HIS A 58 20.10 -3.46 16.84
CA HIS A 58 19.02 -2.80 16.11
C HIS A 58 19.61 -2.17 14.84
N SER A 59 19.38 -2.79 13.68
CA SER A 59 19.71 -2.21 12.37
C SER A 59 18.41 -1.75 11.72
N GLU A 60 17.87 -0.69 12.29
CA GLU A 60 16.98 0.23 11.59
C GLU A 60 17.74 0.81 10.38
N SER A 61 17.67 0.14 9.23
CA SER A 61 18.07 0.76 7.97
C SER A 61 16.98 1.75 7.56
N LEU A 62 17.11 2.94 8.13
CA LEU A 62 16.70 4.24 7.63
C LEU A 62 16.43 4.23 6.12
N MET A 63 15.15 4.20 5.71
CA MET A 63 14.81 4.79 4.42
C MET A 63 14.59 6.29 4.65
N ASP A 64 15.61 7.09 4.34
CA ASP A 64 15.42 8.52 4.12
C ASP A 64 14.56 8.69 2.85
N CYS A 65 13.24 8.65 3.00
CA CYS A 65 12.37 9.29 2.03
C CYS A 65 12.56 10.79 2.20
N ALA A 66 13.41 11.37 1.36
CA ALA A 66 13.64 12.79 1.24
C ALA A 66 12.32 13.55 0.98
N PHE A 67 11.63 13.95 2.05
CA PHE A 67 10.77 15.12 2.02
C PHE A 67 11.70 16.33 2.10
N GLY A 68 12.01 16.90 0.94
CA GLY A 68 12.72 18.17 0.87
C GLY A 68 11.98 19.24 1.70
N PRO A 69 12.70 20.13 2.41
CA PRO A 69 12.05 21.19 3.16
C PRO A 69 11.33 22.12 2.18
N LYS A 70 10.01 22.20 2.34
CA LYS A 70 9.20 23.28 1.77
C LYS A 70 9.67 24.56 2.45
N THR A 71 10.31 25.44 1.69
CA THR A 71 10.62 26.80 2.10
C THR A 71 9.31 27.53 2.36
N THR A 72 9.04 27.89 3.61
CA THR A 72 8.03 28.89 3.96
C THR A 72 8.60 30.28 3.63
N PRO A 73 7.92 31.13 2.86
CA PRO A 73 8.30 32.54 2.77
C PRO A 73 7.76 33.27 4.02
N GLU A 74 8.64 34.05 4.63
CA GLU A 74 8.32 35.08 5.62
C GLU A 74 7.38 36.14 5.02
N GLU A 75 6.33 36.52 5.74
CA GLU A 75 5.90 37.91 5.91
C GLU A 75 5.23 38.08 7.29
#